data_AF-A0A2J4XVD2-F1
#
_entry.id   AF-A0A2J4XVD2-F1
#
_cell.length_a   1.000
_cell.length_b   1.000
_cell.length_c   1.000
_cell.angle_alpha   90.00
_cell.angle_beta   90.00
_cell.angle_gamma   90.00
#
_symmetry.space_group_name_H-M   'P 1'
#
loop_
_entity.id
_entity.type
_entity.pdbx_description
1 polymer ?
#
loop_
_entity_poly.entity_id
_entity_poly.type
_entity_poly.pdbx_seq_one_letter_code
_entity_poly.pdbx_strand_id
1 'polypeptide(L)'
;LTGALEEAANEFRRYSKRYAAGAQKETAAIFDLYSHLLSDARLRRELFAEVDKGAVAEWAVKKIIEKFAEQFAALSDGYLKERAGDLRTLGQRLLFHLDDSIQGPNTWPERIVLVADELSATTLAEVPQDRLAGVVVRDGAANSHAAIMVRALGIPTVMGADIQPSLLHGHTLIVDGYRGELLVDPEPVLLQEYQ
;
A
#
# COMPACT_ATOMS: atom_id res chain seq x y z
N LEU A 1 1.25 11.71 -18.35
CA LEU A 1 2.42 10.83 -18.09
C LEU A 1 3.51 11.49 -17.26
N THR A 2 4.16 12.58 -17.71
CA THR A 2 5.22 13.25 -16.91
C THR A 2 4.73 13.69 -15.52
N GLY A 3 3.58 14.37 -15.45
CA GLY A 3 2.97 14.78 -14.18
C GLY A 3 2.71 13.59 -13.26
N ALA A 4 2.03 12.55 -13.75
CA ALA A 4 1.75 11.33 -13.00
C ALA A 4 3.01 10.65 -12.44
N LEU A 5 4.11 10.61 -13.21
CA LEU A 5 5.39 10.07 -12.74
C LEU A 5 6.00 10.91 -11.62
N GLU A 6 5.93 12.23 -11.72
CA GLU A 6 6.43 13.15 -10.68
C GLU A 6 5.58 13.09 -9.41
N GLU A 7 4.26 13.03 -9.54
CA GLU A 7 3.34 12.87 -8.41
C GLU A 7 3.58 11.57 -7.67
N ALA A 8 3.62 10.44 -8.38
CA ALA A 8 3.92 9.13 -7.81
C ALA A 8 5.30 9.11 -7.14
N ALA A 9 6.34 9.65 -7.81
CA ALA A 9 7.69 9.68 -7.25
C ALA A 9 7.78 10.54 -5.98
N ASN A 10 7.10 11.69 -5.96
CA ASN A 10 7.03 12.57 -4.80
C ASN A 10 6.24 11.91 -3.66
N GLU A 11 5.20 11.15 -3.96
CA GLU A 11 4.44 10.41 -2.98
C GLU A 11 5.29 9.36 -2.26
N PHE A 12 5.97 8.49 -2.99
CA PHE A 12 6.87 7.49 -2.38
C PHE A 12 8.00 8.15 -1.60
N ARG A 13 8.49 9.32 -2.04
CA ARG A 13 9.47 10.12 -1.27
C ARG A 13 8.88 10.62 0.06
N ARG A 14 7.61 11.03 0.10
CA ARG A 14 6.91 11.40 1.34
C ARG A 14 6.78 10.19 2.27
N TYR A 15 6.42 9.02 1.74
CA TYR A 15 6.36 7.79 2.52
C TYR A 15 7.72 7.44 3.11
N SER A 16 8.78 7.43 2.30
CA SER A 16 10.14 7.18 2.77
C SER A 16 10.53 8.07 3.96
N LYS A 17 10.31 9.39 3.84
CA LYS A 17 10.60 10.35 4.93
C LYS A 17 9.80 10.07 6.20
N ARG A 18 8.52 9.73 6.08
CA ARG A 18 7.64 9.43 7.23
C ARG A 18 8.11 8.19 7.98
N TYR A 19 8.42 7.12 7.26
CA TYR A 19 8.90 5.87 7.86
C TYR A 19 10.34 5.97 8.39
N ALA A 20 11.19 6.80 7.78
CA ALA A 20 12.52 7.10 8.30
C ALA A 20 12.46 7.79 9.68
N ALA A 21 11.49 8.70 9.87
CA ALA A 21 11.27 9.37 11.15
C ALA A 21 10.75 8.40 12.24
N GLY A 22 9.95 7.40 11.88
CA GLY A 22 9.41 6.37 12.76
C GLY A 22 10.35 5.20 13.07
N ALA A 23 11.67 5.35 12.84
CA ALA A 23 12.70 4.32 13.05
C ALA A 23 12.59 3.04 12.20
N GLN A 24 11.76 3.03 11.14
CA GLN A 24 11.63 1.91 10.21
C GLN A 24 12.52 2.12 8.97
N LYS A 25 13.83 2.01 9.17
CA LYS A 25 14.85 2.33 8.14
C LYS A 25 14.75 1.44 6.90
N GLU A 26 14.45 0.16 7.06
CA GLU A 26 14.31 -0.78 5.94
C GLU A 26 13.12 -0.40 5.04
N THR A 27 11.95 -0.16 5.64
CA THR A 27 10.76 0.33 4.93
C THR A 27 11.03 1.66 4.22
N ALA A 28 11.72 2.59 4.88
CA ALA A 28 12.07 3.86 4.29
C ALA A 28 12.99 3.72 3.06
N ALA A 29 13.98 2.82 3.13
CA ALA A 29 14.90 2.53 2.03
C ALA A 29 14.17 1.91 0.82
N ILE A 30 13.15 1.08 1.08
CA ILE A 30 12.32 0.49 0.04
C ILE A 30 11.53 1.57 -0.71
N PHE A 31 10.88 2.48 0.01
CA PHE A 31 10.14 3.59 -0.62
C PHE A 31 11.06 4.57 -1.35
N ASP A 32 12.28 4.77 -0.85
CA ASP A 32 13.28 5.59 -1.52
C ASP A 32 13.71 4.96 -2.85
N LEU A 33 13.93 3.64 -2.87
CA LEU A 33 14.19 2.89 -4.10
C LEU A 33 13.04 3.05 -5.12
N TYR A 34 11.78 2.99 -4.69
CA TYR A 34 10.62 3.19 -5.58
C TYR A 34 10.57 4.60 -6.16
N SER A 35 10.84 5.62 -5.34
CA SER A 35 10.94 7.01 -5.81
C SER A 35 12.04 7.18 -6.86
N HIS A 36 13.20 6.55 -6.63
CA HIS A 36 14.30 6.55 -7.60
C HIS A 36 13.95 5.84 -8.90
N LEU A 37 13.29 4.69 -8.83
CA LEU A 37 12.89 3.94 -10.02
C LEU A 37 11.90 4.72 -10.90
N LEU A 38 10.90 5.40 -10.30
CA LEU A 38 9.97 6.27 -11.02
C LEU A 38 10.65 7.51 -11.64
N SER A 39 11.76 7.92 -11.03
CA SER A 39 12.59 9.03 -11.52
C SER A 39 13.63 8.59 -12.56
N ASP A 40 13.78 7.28 -12.78
CA ASP A 40 14.81 6.73 -13.65
C ASP A 40 14.58 7.09 -15.13
N ALA A 41 15.62 7.62 -15.77
CA ALA A 41 15.56 8.07 -17.16
C ALA A 41 15.33 6.92 -18.16
N ARG A 42 15.74 5.69 -17.85
CA ARG A 42 15.46 4.50 -18.66
C ARG A 42 13.98 4.15 -18.60
N LEU A 43 13.36 4.10 -17.41
CA LEU A 43 11.93 3.82 -17.27
C LEU A 43 11.10 4.85 -18.06
N ARG A 44 11.42 6.15 -17.87
CA ARG A 44 10.76 7.24 -18.59
C ARG A 44 10.89 7.07 -20.10
N ARG A 45 12.10 6.84 -20.62
CA ARG A 45 12.33 6.64 -22.05
C ARG A 45 11.56 5.45 -22.61
N GLU A 46 11.53 4.31 -21.92
CA GLU A 46 10.79 3.14 -22.38
C GLU A 46 9.26 3.38 -22.40
N LEU A 47 8.73 4.12 -21.42
CA LEU A 47 7.31 4.52 -21.41
C LEU A 47 6.97 5.47 -22.57
N PHE A 48 7.74 6.55 -22.75
CA PHE A 48 7.50 7.49 -23.85
C PHE A 48 7.66 6.83 -25.22
N ALA A 49 8.63 5.92 -25.39
CA ALA A 49 8.81 5.19 -26.64
C ALA A 49 7.61 4.30 -27.01
N GLU A 50 6.84 3.78 -26.03
CA GLU A 50 5.60 3.05 -26.32
C GLU A 50 4.45 4.00 -26.68
N VAL A 51 4.36 5.15 -26.03
CA VAL A 51 3.38 6.19 -26.38
C VAL A 51 3.64 6.76 -27.78
N ASP A 52 4.90 6.98 -28.14
CA ASP A 52 5.31 7.45 -29.46
C ASP A 52 4.97 6.45 -30.58
N LYS A 53 4.82 5.16 -30.25
CA LYS A 53 4.32 4.12 -31.17
C LYS A 53 2.80 4.12 -31.33
N GLY A 54 2.08 5.03 -30.65
CA GLY A 54 0.63 5.15 -30.68
C GLY A 54 -0.10 4.41 -29.56
N ALA A 55 0.60 3.93 -28.53
CA ALA A 55 -0.06 3.34 -27.37
C ALA A 55 -0.66 4.43 -26.46
N VAL A 56 -1.79 4.11 -25.81
CA VAL A 56 -2.32 4.91 -24.72
C VAL A 56 -1.41 4.81 -23.48
N ALA A 57 -1.37 5.87 -22.66
CA ALA A 57 -0.42 5.99 -21.56
C ALA A 57 -0.57 4.86 -20.52
N GLU A 58 -1.81 4.47 -20.23
CA GLU A 58 -2.17 3.42 -19.28
C GLU A 58 -1.64 2.06 -19.76
N TRP A 59 -1.78 1.78 -21.07
CA TRP A 59 -1.24 0.58 -21.68
C TRP A 59 0.28 0.57 -21.66
N ALA A 60 0.92 1.70 -21.98
CA ALA A 60 2.37 1.85 -21.91
C ALA A 60 2.88 1.56 -20.50
N VAL A 61 2.23 2.11 -19.47
CA VAL A 61 2.57 1.83 -18.06
C VAL A 61 2.44 0.36 -17.74
N LYS A 62 1.29 -0.27 -18.01
CA LYS A 62 1.09 -1.70 -17.72
C LYS A 62 2.16 -2.56 -18.40
N LYS A 63 2.41 -2.33 -19.69
CA LYS A 63 3.36 -3.10 -20.48
C LYS A 63 4.80 -2.97 -19.98
N ILE A 64 5.25 -1.74 -19.73
CA ILE A 64 6.62 -1.51 -19.28
C ILE A 64 6.82 -1.98 -17.85
N ILE A 65 5.88 -1.74 -16.94
CA ILE A 65 6.00 -2.22 -15.56
C ILE A 65 6.03 -3.75 -15.50
N GLU A 66 5.15 -4.45 -16.25
CA GLU A 66 5.16 -5.92 -16.27
C GLU A 66 6.50 -6.46 -16.80
N LYS A 67 7.03 -5.85 -17.88
CA LYS A 67 8.34 -6.19 -18.42
C LYS A 67 9.47 -6.03 -17.39
N PHE A 68 9.43 -5.00 -16.54
CA PHE A 68 10.43 -4.82 -15.47
C PHE A 68 10.19 -5.80 -14.32
N ALA A 69 8.94 -6.06 -13.94
CA ALA A 69 8.59 -7.04 -12.92
C ALA A 69 9.05 -8.46 -13.29
N GLU A 70 8.87 -8.87 -14.54
CA GLU A 70 9.37 -10.15 -15.07
C GLU A 70 10.91 -10.24 -15.03
N GLN A 71 11.60 -9.16 -15.41
CA GLN A 71 13.07 -9.11 -15.33
C GLN A 71 13.56 -9.29 -13.89
N PHE A 72 12.91 -8.65 -12.92
CA PHE A 72 13.24 -8.79 -11.50
C PHE A 72 12.93 -10.21 -10.98
N ALA A 73 11.79 -10.78 -11.38
CA ALA A 73 11.39 -12.12 -10.99
C ALA A 73 12.33 -13.21 -11.54
N ALA A 74 13.00 -12.93 -12.66
CA ALA A 74 13.98 -13.81 -13.29
C ALA A 74 15.39 -13.73 -12.66
N LEU A 75 15.64 -12.78 -11.77
CA LEU A 75 16.92 -12.70 -11.05
C LEU A 75 17.03 -13.85 -10.03
N SER A 76 18.26 -14.35 -9.86
CA SER A 76 18.58 -15.43 -8.91
C SER A 76 18.61 -14.98 -7.45
N ASP A 77 18.62 -13.67 -7.20
CA ASP A 77 18.56 -13.09 -5.87
C ASP A 77 17.13 -13.17 -5.32
N GLY A 78 16.94 -13.97 -4.27
CA GLY A 78 15.64 -14.17 -3.61
C GLY A 78 15.02 -12.87 -3.11
N TYR A 79 15.84 -11.92 -2.66
CA TYR A 79 15.36 -10.61 -2.23
C TYR A 79 14.77 -9.83 -3.41
N LEU A 80 15.49 -9.72 -4.53
CA LEU A 80 15.00 -8.99 -5.71
C LEU A 80 13.79 -9.66 -6.36
N LYS A 81 13.72 -10.99 -6.29
CA LYS A 81 12.57 -11.77 -6.78
C LYS A 81 11.31 -11.48 -5.98
N GLU A 82 11.41 -11.38 -4.65
CA GLU A 82 10.30 -10.97 -3.78
C GLU A 82 9.83 -9.54 -4.08
N ARG A 83 10.75 -8.65 -4.50
CA ARG A 83 10.44 -7.25 -4.89
C ARG A 83 9.79 -7.10 -6.26
N ALA A 84 9.68 -8.16 -7.07
CA ALA A 84 8.99 -8.08 -8.35
C ALA A 84 7.48 -7.75 -8.18
N GLY A 85 6.87 -8.19 -7.07
CA GLY A 85 5.49 -7.82 -6.73
C GLY A 85 5.34 -6.32 -6.48
N ASP A 86 6.31 -5.73 -5.81
CA ASP A 86 6.30 -4.30 -5.47
C ASP A 86 6.34 -3.39 -6.72
N LEU A 87 7.01 -3.84 -7.79
CA LEU A 87 6.99 -3.14 -9.08
C LEU A 87 5.58 -3.06 -9.67
N ARG A 88 4.78 -4.11 -9.52
CA ARG A 88 3.40 -4.12 -10.00
C ARG A 88 2.54 -3.15 -9.20
N THR A 89 2.74 -3.09 -7.88
CA THR A 89 2.08 -2.10 -7.01
C THR A 89 2.44 -0.67 -7.40
N LEU A 90 3.71 -0.41 -7.73
CA LEU A 90 4.16 0.88 -8.25
C LEU A 90 3.49 1.22 -9.58
N GLY A 91 3.32 0.25 -10.48
CA GLY A 91 2.55 0.42 -11.72
C GLY A 91 1.08 0.75 -11.48
N GLN A 92 0.43 0.06 -10.54
CA GLN A 92 -0.95 0.35 -10.14
C GLN A 92 -1.09 1.79 -9.61
N ARG A 93 -0.13 2.24 -8.80
CA ARG A 93 -0.13 3.62 -8.28
C ARG A 93 0.08 4.64 -9.40
N LEU A 94 0.95 4.36 -10.35
CA LEU A 94 1.14 5.22 -11.51
C LEU A 94 -0.12 5.31 -12.39
N LEU A 95 -0.86 4.20 -12.55
CA LEU A 95 -2.14 4.19 -13.24
C LEU A 95 -3.19 5.04 -12.51
N PHE A 96 -3.21 5.00 -11.17
CA PHE A 96 -4.07 5.87 -10.37
C PHE A 96 -3.78 7.36 -10.62
N HIS A 97 -2.50 7.75 -10.67
CA HIS A 97 -2.10 9.13 -11.00
C HIS A 97 -2.31 9.52 -12.47
N LEU A 98 -2.55 8.56 -13.37
CA LEU A 98 -2.92 8.86 -14.75
C LEU A 98 -4.42 9.13 -14.91
N ASP A 99 -5.22 8.63 -13.98
CA ASP A 99 -6.67 8.81 -13.99
C ASP A 99 -7.09 9.96 -13.08
N ASP A 100 -7.27 11.14 -13.67
CA ASP A 100 -7.73 12.35 -12.99
C ASP A 100 -9.14 12.19 -12.37
N SER A 101 -9.91 11.16 -12.77
CA SER A 101 -11.27 10.92 -12.24
C SER A 101 -11.30 10.16 -10.91
N ILE A 102 -10.21 9.46 -10.55
CA ILE A 102 -10.10 8.68 -9.30
C ILE A 102 -9.49 9.53 -8.17
N GLN A 103 -9.24 10.83 -8.39
CA GLN A 103 -8.84 11.76 -7.34
C GLN A 103 -10.01 12.07 -6.39
N GLY A 104 -10.47 11.05 -5.65
CA GLY A 104 -11.40 11.22 -4.55
C GLY A 104 -10.75 12.04 -3.42
N PRO A 105 -11.53 12.79 -2.63
CA PRO A 105 -10.99 13.55 -1.52
C PRO A 105 -10.31 12.56 -0.56
N ASN A 106 -8.99 12.68 -0.43
CA ASN A 106 -8.15 11.87 0.44
C ASN A 106 -8.36 12.26 1.93
N THR A 107 -9.60 12.55 2.30
CA THR A 107 -10.04 12.88 3.66
C THR A 107 -10.33 11.58 4.40
N TRP A 108 -9.29 11.10 5.07
CA TRP A 108 -9.42 10.05 6.05
C TRP A 108 -10.29 10.51 7.23
N PRO A 109 -11.25 9.71 7.73
CA PRO A 109 -11.90 9.96 9.01
C PRO A 109 -10.89 10.09 10.15
N GLU A 110 -11.24 10.76 11.25
CA GLU A 110 -10.34 10.97 12.41
C GLU A 110 -9.84 9.66 13.04
N ARG A 111 -10.67 8.62 13.00
CA ARG A 111 -10.34 7.29 13.52
C ARG A 111 -10.87 6.23 12.55
N ILE A 112 -10.00 5.34 12.08
CA ILE A 112 -10.34 4.30 11.11
C ILE A 112 -9.78 2.93 11.51
N VAL A 113 -10.50 1.90 11.10
CA VAL A 113 -9.99 0.53 11.05
C VAL A 113 -9.74 0.18 9.59
N LEU A 114 -8.50 -0.19 9.26
CA LEU A 114 -8.15 -0.63 7.92
C LEU A 114 -8.54 -2.10 7.76
N VAL A 115 -9.37 -2.39 6.75
CA VAL A 115 -9.82 -3.74 6.43
C VAL A 115 -9.37 -4.07 5.02
N ALA A 116 -8.59 -5.15 4.86
CA ALA A 116 -8.02 -5.52 3.57
C ALA A 116 -8.00 -7.04 3.37
N ASP A 117 -8.01 -7.47 2.10
CA ASP A 117 -7.76 -8.87 1.76
C ASP A 117 -6.30 -9.22 2.09
N GLU A 118 -5.35 -8.44 1.59
CA GLU A 118 -3.92 -8.57 1.91
C GLU A 118 -3.36 -7.23 2.39
N LEU A 119 -2.41 -7.30 3.33
CA LEU A 119 -1.74 -6.12 3.86
C LEU A 119 -0.37 -5.95 3.21
N SER A 120 -0.17 -4.80 2.55
CA SER A 120 1.10 -4.41 1.98
C SER A 120 1.69 -3.18 2.69
N ALA A 121 3.01 -2.99 2.56
CA ALA A 121 3.67 -1.82 3.12
C ALA A 121 3.17 -0.52 2.47
N THR A 122 2.86 -0.55 1.17
CA THR A 122 2.32 0.60 0.44
C THR A 122 0.93 0.96 0.96
N THR A 123 0.03 -0.01 1.19
CA THR A 123 -1.31 0.25 1.73
C THR A 123 -1.23 0.91 3.11
N LEU A 124 -0.38 0.39 4.00
CA LEU A 124 -0.15 1.02 5.31
C LEU A 124 0.45 2.43 5.19
N ALA A 125 1.26 2.67 4.16
CA ALA A 125 1.85 3.98 3.91
C ALA A 125 0.85 5.00 3.33
N GLU A 126 -0.25 4.58 2.74
CA GLU A 126 -1.30 5.51 2.29
C GLU A 126 -2.09 6.07 3.49
N VAL A 127 -2.25 5.26 4.53
CA VAL A 127 -3.04 5.65 5.72
C VAL A 127 -2.23 6.54 6.68
N PRO A 128 -2.80 7.65 7.18
CA PRO A 128 -2.23 8.41 8.28
C PRO A 128 -2.18 7.59 9.57
N GLN A 129 -1.00 7.41 10.14
CA GLN A 129 -0.79 6.57 11.34
C GLN A 129 -1.53 7.11 12.57
N ASP A 130 -1.69 8.43 12.68
CA ASP A 130 -2.44 9.12 13.72
C ASP A 130 -3.94 8.82 13.71
N ARG A 131 -4.47 8.36 12.56
CA ARG A 131 -5.89 8.04 12.38
C ARG A 131 -6.17 6.54 12.40
N LEU A 132 -5.14 5.71 12.27
CA LEU A 132 -5.27 4.26 12.18
C LEU A 132 -5.41 3.63 13.58
N ALA A 133 -6.63 3.23 13.94
CA ALA A 133 -6.94 2.61 15.23
C ALA A 133 -6.76 1.09 15.25
N GLY A 134 -6.81 0.44 14.09
CA GLY A 134 -6.64 -1.01 14.00
C GLY A 134 -6.55 -1.50 12.56
N VAL A 135 -6.06 -2.72 12.39
CA VAL A 135 -5.97 -3.39 11.08
C VAL A 135 -6.58 -4.78 11.14
N VAL A 136 -7.36 -5.12 10.12
CA VAL A 136 -7.93 -6.47 9.92
C VAL A 136 -7.58 -6.94 8.54
N VAL A 137 -7.02 -8.15 8.45
CA VAL A 137 -6.56 -8.75 7.19
C VAL A 137 -7.17 -10.13 7.01
N ARG A 138 -7.75 -10.40 5.84
CA ARG A 138 -8.30 -11.73 5.51
C ARG A 138 -7.17 -12.74 5.28
N ASP A 139 -6.29 -12.43 4.34
CA ASP A 139 -5.21 -13.28 3.86
C ASP A 139 -3.87 -12.69 4.31
N GLY A 140 -3.33 -13.19 5.42
CA GLY A 140 -2.06 -12.67 5.92
C GLY A 140 -1.43 -13.53 6.99
N ALA A 141 -0.16 -13.87 6.79
CA ALA A 141 0.64 -14.55 7.82
C ALA A 141 1.05 -13.55 8.91
N ALA A 142 1.02 -13.98 10.17
CA ALA A 142 1.45 -13.17 11.32
C ALA A 142 2.91 -12.68 11.24
N ASN A 143 3.74 -13.33 10.41
CA ASN A 143 5.14 -13.02 10.19
C ASN A 143 5.40 -12.30 8.87
N SER A 144 4.37 -11.83 8.16
CA SER A 144 4.56 -11.05 6.95
C SER A 144 5.24 -9.72 7.28
N HIS A 145 5.99 -9.16 6.32
CA HIS A 145 6.66 -7.86 6.49
C HIS A 145 5.67 -6.76 6.91
N ALA A 146 4.46 -6.75 6.37
CA ALA A 146 3.43 -5.81 6.74
C ALA A 146 2.89 -6.04 8.16
N ALA A 147 2.73 -7.31 8.58
CA ALA A 147 2.31 -7.66 9.94
C ALA A 147 3.36 -7.25 10.99
N ILE A 148 4.64 -7.47 10.69
CA ILE A 148 5.76 -7.01 11.52
C ILE A 148 5.74 -5.49 11.63
N MET A 149 5.51 -4.81 10.50
CA MET A 149 5.48 -3.35 10.44
C MET A 149 4.38 -2.76 11.31
N VAL A 150 3.16 -3.27 11.17
CA VAL A 150 2.00 -2.76 11.92
C VAL A 150 2.12 -3.05 13.42
N ARG A 151 2.71 -4.21 13.78
CA ARG A 151 3.03 -4.56 15.17
C ARG A 151 4.07 -3.61 15.77
N ALA A 152 5.11 -3.27 15.00
CA ALA A 152 6.12 -2.30 15.42
C ALA A 152 5.54 -0.88 15.63
N LEU A 153 4.43 -0.56 14.96
CA LEU A 153 3.68 0.68 15.17
C LEU A 153 2.75 0.63 16.40
N GLY A 154 2.64 -0.52 17.08
CA GLY A 154 1.76 -0.69 18.23
C GLY A 154 0.27 -0.70 17.88
N ILE A 155 -0.07 -0.96 16.61
CA ILE A 155 -1.45 -0.91 16.14
C ILE A 155 -2.13 -2.28 16.36
N PRO A 156 -3.28 -2.35 17.05
CA PRO A 156 -4.05 -3.58 17.21
C PRO A 156 -4.36 -4.22 15.85
N THR A 157 -4.05 -5.50 15.70
CA THR A 157 -4.15 -6.17 14.40
C THR A 157 -4.67 -7.59 14.52
N VAL A 158 -5.64 -7.92 13.66
CA VAL A 158 -6.18 -9.27 13.48
C VAL A 158 -5.84 -9.75 12.06
N MET A 159 -5.22 -10.92 11.97
CA MET A 159 -4.80 -11.54 10.71
C MET A 159 -5.57 -12.85 10.54
N GLY A 160 -5.92 -13.21 9.30
CA GLY A 160 -6.65 -14.46 9.05
C GLY A 160 -8.14 -14.36 9.38
N ALA A 161 -8.70 -13.15 9.37
CA ALA A 161 -10.11 -12.95 9.70
C ALA A 161 -11.00 -13.40 8.53
N ASP A 162 -12.05 -14.16 8.79
CA ASP A 162 -13.04 -14.52 7.78
C ASP A 162 -14.00 -13.34 7.55
N ILE A 163 -13.54 -12.38 6.74
CA ILE A 163 -14.21 -11.11 6.48
C ILE A 163 -14.34 -10.82 4.99
N GLN A 164 -15.36 -10.02 4.65
CA GLN A 164 -15.53 -9.44 3.32
C GLN A 164 -15.42 -7.91 3.44
N PRO A 165 -14.29 -7.29 3.02
CA PRO A 165 -14.05 -5.87 3.21
C PRO A 165 -15.17 -4.97 2.65
N SER A 166 -15.81 -5.38 1.55
CA SER A 166 -16.91 -4.66 0.91
C SER A 166 -18.15 -4.51 1.79
N LEU A 167 -18.38 -5.43 2.74
CA LEU A 167 -19.53 -5.41 3.65
C LEU A 167 -19.26 -4.64 4.94
N LEU A 168 -18.00 -4.25 5.20
CA LEU A 168 -17.59 -3.61 6.45
C LEU A 168 -17.40 -2.10 6.30
N HIS A 169 -17.49 -1.56 5.08
CA HIS A 169 -17.34 -0.13 4.85
C HIS A 169 -18.47 0.66 5.52
N GLY A 170 -18.11 1.62 6.37
CA GLY A 170 -19.08 2.47 7.08
C GLY A 170 -19.64 1.88 8.38
N HIS A 171 -19.27 0.64 8.71
CA HIS A 171 -19.68 -0.02 9.96
C HIS A 171 -18.73 0.31 11.12
N THR A 172 -19.24 0.19 12.35
CA THR A 172 -18.42 0.37 13.55
C THR A 172 -17.71 -0.94 13.88
N LEU A 173 -16.38 -0.90 14.00
CA LEU A 173 -15.57 -2.07 14.27
C LEU A 173 -14.80 -1.92 15.59
N ILE A 174 -14.77 -2.98 16.39
CA ILE A 174 -13.80 -3.13 17.49
C ILE A 174 -12.82 -4.22 17.10
N VAL A 175 -11.53 -3.88 17.16
CA VAL A 175 -10.41 -4.78 16.87
C VAL A 175 -9.74 -5.16 18.19
N ASP A 176 -9.94 -6.39 18.65
CA ASP A 176 -9.23 -6.91 19.82
C ASP A 176 -7.99 -7.68 19.37
N GLY A 177 -6.84 -7.01 19.42
CA GLY A 177 -5.54 -7.60 19.09
C GLY A 177 -5.02 -8.61 20.13
N TYR A 178 -5.57 -8.65 21.35
CA TYR A 178 -5.17 -9.61 22.39
C TYR A 178 -5.89 -10.95 22.20
N ARG A 179 -7.19 -10.90 21.90
CA ARG A 179 -8.01 -12.09 21.67
C ARG A 179 -8.04 -12.53 20.21
N GLY A 180 -7.63 -11.67 19.28
CA GLY A 180 -7.72 -11.93 17.85
C GLY A 180 -9.15 -11.86 17.33
N GLU A 181 -10.00 -11.06 17.98
CA GLU A 181 -11.44 -10.98 17.68
C GLU A 181 -11.78 -9.67 16.96
N LEU A 182 -12.74 -9.74 16.04
CA LEU A 182 -13.35 -8.60 15.37
C LEU A 182 -14.83 -8.57 15.73
N LEU A 183 -15.30 -7.42 16.21
CA LEU A 183 -16.72 -7.18 16.48
C LEU A 183 -17.24 -6.15 15.48
N VAL A 184 -18.35 -6.47 14.82
CA VAL A 184 -19.01 -5.63 13.83
C VAL A 184 -20.31 -5.10 14.42
N ASP A 185 -20.48 -3.78 14.40
CA ASP A 185 -21.60 -3.06 15.02
C ASP A 185 -21.95 -3.57 16.43
N PRO A 186 -20.97 -3.54 17.37
CA PRO A 186 -21.19 -4.04 18.72
C PRO A 186 -22.25 -3.21 19.45
N GLU A 187 -22.96 -3.88 20.38
CA GLU A 187 -23.94 -3.21 21.23
C GLU A 187 -23.29 -2.09 22.06
N PRO A 188 -24.03 -1.01 22.39
CA PRO A 188 -23.49 0.13 23.14
C PRO A 188 -22.85 -0.23 24.48
N VAL A 189 -23.34 -1.29 25.14
CA VAL A 189 -22.77 -1.82 26.39
C VAL A 189 -21.36 -2.35 26.15
N LEU A 190 -21.16 -3.09 25.06
CA LEU A 190 -19.86 -3.64 24.71
C LEU A 190 -18.89 -2.54 24.26
N LEU A 191 -19.38 -1.48 23.60
CA LEU A 191 -18.57 -0.31 23.26
C LEU A 191 -17.98 0.39 24.49
N GLN A 192 -18.70 0.43 25.61
CA GLN A 192 -18.20 1.02 26.86
C GLN A 192 -17.10 0.18 27.53
N GLU A 193 -17.14 -1.15 27.40
CA GLU A 193 -16.13 -2.03 28.00
C GLU A 193 -14.78 -1.96 27.28
N TYR A 194 -14.77 -1.56 26.00
CA TYR A 194 -13.57 -1.47 25.16
C TYR A 194 -13.02 -0.04 24.99
N GLN A 195 -13.61 0.98 25.65
CA GLN A 195 -13.09 2.36 25.69
C GLN A 195 -12.00 2.52 26.75
#